data_AF-A0A1F9LXD7-F1
#
_entry.id   AF-A0A1F9LXD7-F1
#
_cell.length_a   1.000
_cell.length_b   1.000
_cell.length_c   1.000
_cell.angle_alpha   90.00
_cell.angle_beta   90.00
_cell.angle_gamma   90.00
#
_symmetry.space_group_name_H-M   'P 1'
#
loop_
_entity.id
_entity.type
_entity.pdbx_description
1 polymer ?
#
loop_
_entity_poly.entity_id
_entity_poly.type
_entity_poly.pdbx_seq_one_letter_code
_entity_poly.pdbx_strand_id
1 'polypeptide(L)'
;MPPHAYFRAAVMCIGSLSLAGLLKRFVFVARARLSEVLDLKREDLWEDGLSLRRKKGSKTQVIEWSDRLQAATNAARNLPGLPWRGYVFHRPAGHRINTSSFQSAWQRLMFRALQSGLGERFSFHDLKAKGVSDFDGDMRLASGLLSEQMVHVYDRLPGKVSPTR
;
A
#
# COMPACT_ATOMS: atom_id res chain seq x y z
N MET A 1 24.66 3.99 -10.18
CA MET A 1 24.03 4.34 -8.88
C MET A 1 22.66 3.68 -8.84
N PRO A 2 22.33 2.78 -7.89
CA PRO A 2 21.14 1.95 -8.03
C PRO A 2 19.85 2.74 -7.72
N PRO A 3 18.70 2.42 -8.35
CA PRO A 3 17.47 3.23 -8.35
C PRO A 3 16.74 3.38 -6.99
N HIS A 4 17.24 2.75 -5.93
CA HIS A 4 16.43 2.47 -4.73
C HIS A 4 16.54 3.50 -3.60
N ALA A 5 17.60 4.34 -3.60
CA ALA A 5 17.79 5.35 -2.54
C ALA A 5 16.69 6.43 -2.55
N TYR A 6 16.15 6.74 -3.73
CA TYR A 6 15.09 7.74 -3.89
C TYR A 6 13.71 7.27 -3.39
N PHE A 7 13.43 5.97 -3.42
CA PHE A 7 12.08 5.47 -3.11
C PHE A 7 11.73 5.57 -1.61
N ARG A 8 12.71 5.35 -0.72
CA ARG A 8 12.50 5.50 0.74
C ARG A 8 12.19 6.95 1.12
N ALA A 9 12.88 7.92 0.55
CA ALA A 9 12.63 9.35 0.79
C ALA A 9 11.33 9.84 0.09
N ALA A 10 11.08 9.40 -1.15
CA ALA A 10 9.90 9.77 -1.93
C ALA A 10 8.58 9.28 -1.32
N VAL A 11 8.56 8.08 -0.75
CA VAL A 11 7.40 7.55 -0.01
C VAL A 11 7.12 8.38 1.25
N MET A 12 8.08 9.15 1.78
CA MET A 12 7.84 10.02 2.94
C MET A 12 7.44 11.46 2.56
N CYS A 13 7.96 12.03 1.47
CA CYS A 13 7.78 13.46 1.15
C CYS A 13 6.39 13.86 0.59
N ILE A 14 5.61 12.93 0.06
CA ILE A 14 4.30 13.28 -0.54
C ILE A 14 3.22 13.38 0.55
N GLY A 15 2.93 14.61 0.98
CA GLY A 15 1.73 15.06 1.69
C GLY A 15 1.31 14.15 2.85
N SER A 16 2.10 14.13 3.93
CA SER A 16 1.94 13.19 5.05
C SER A 16 0.56 13.24 5.72
N LEU A 17 -0.14 14.38 5.68
CA LEU A 17 -1.44 14.59 6.30
C LEU A 17 -2.64 14.46 5.33
N SER A 18 -2.40 14.17 4.06
CA SER A 18 -3.48 14.02 3.07
C SER A 18 -4.06 12.59 3.03
N LEU A 19 -5.31 12.44 2.57
CA LEU A 19 -5.93 11.14 2.30
C LEU A 19 -5.07 10.26 1.38
N ALA A 20 -4.46 10.86 0.35
CA ALA A 20 -3.58 10.15 -0.57
C ALA A 20 -2.28 9.68 0.12
N GLY A 21 -1.70 10.53 0.97
CA GLY A 21 -0.51 10.18 1.76
C GLY A 21 -0.79 9.05 2.76
N LEU A 22 -1.98 9.05 3.35
CA LEU A 22 -2.41 7.99 4.27
C LEU A 22 -2.67 6.67 3.54
N LEU A 23 -3.41 6.69 2.43
CA LEU A 23 -3.65 5.51 1.59
C LEU A 23 -2.35 4.89 1.08
N LYS A 24 -1.39 5.73 0.67
CA LYS A 24 -0.04 5.31 0.28
C LYS A 24 0.65 4.52 1.40
N ARG A 25 0.66 5.05 2.62
CA ARG A 25 1.25 4.38 3.79
C ARG A 25 0.56 3.06 4.07
N PHE A 26 -0.77 3.06 4.10
CA PHE A 26 -1.56 1.86 4.39
C PHE A 26 -1.33 0.76 3.36
N VAL A 27 -1.36 1.09 2.07
CA VAL A 27 -1.09 0.13 0.99
C VAL A 27 0.30 -0.48 1.11
N PHE A 28 1.31 0.33 1.41
CA PHE A 28 2.68 -0.14 1.62
C PHE A 28 2.77 -1.12 2.79
N VAL A 29 2.29 -0.75 3.98
CA VAL A 29 2.42 -1.61 5.18
C VAL A 29 1.53 -2.85 5.12
N ALA A 30 0.33 -2.75 4.56
CA ALA A 30 -0.59 -3.87 4.41
C ALA A 30 -0.29 -4.73 3.15
N ARG A 31 0.67 -4.32 2.31
CA ARG A 31 1.01 -5.00 1.05
C ARG A 31 -0.24 -5.21 0.18
N ALA A 32 -1.13 -4.23 0.18
CA ALA A 32 -2.49 -4.34 -0.34
C ALA A 32 -2.66 -3.70 -1.71
N ARG A 33 -3.57 -4.21 -2.56
CA ARG A 33 -3.96 -3.46 -3.76
C ARG A 33 -4.80 -2.26 -3.34
N LEU A 34 -4.71 -1.16 -4.07
CA LEU A 34 -5.54 0.02 -3.80
C LEU A 34 -7.03 -0.34 -3.73
N SER A 35 -7.53 -1.16 -4.66
CA SER A 35 -8.94 -1.55 -4.66
C SER A 35 -9.36 -2.37 -3.44
N GLU A 36 -8.45 -3.16 -2.86
CA GLU A 36 -8.68 -3.91 -1.62
C GLU A 36 -8.76 -2.93 -0.44
N VAL A 37 -7.86 -1.95 -0.37
CA VAL A 37 -7.86 -0.93 0.69
C VAL A 37 -9.08 -0.01 0.62
N LEU A 38 -9.53 0.36 -0.59
CA LEU A 38 -10.72 1.18 -0.77
C LEU A 38 -12.02 0.42 -0.43
N ASP A 39 -12.00 -0.91 -0.41
CA ASP A 39 -13.13 -1.76 -0.03
C ASP A 39 -13.11 -2.17 1.45
N LEU A 40 -12.05 -1.78 2.16
CA LEU A 40 -11.85 -2.15 3.55
C LEU A 40 -12.89 -1.47 4.43
N LYS A 41 -13.52 -2.23 5.30
CA LYS A 41 -14.55 -1.78 6.23
C LYS A 41 -14.08 -1.93 7.67
N ARG A 42 -14.79 -1.28 8.58
CA ARG A 42 -14.56 -1.44 10.03
C ARG A 42 -14.60 -2.89 10.50
N GLU A 43 -15.52 -3.70 9.96
CA GLU A 43 -15.67 -5.13 10.28
C GLU A 43 -14.45 -5.98 9.88
N ASP A 44 -13.56 -5.44 9.05
CA ASP A 44 -12.32 -6.09 8.63
C ASP A 44 -11.15 -5.83 9.58
N LEU A 45 -11.34 -4.99 10.60
CA LEU A 45 -10.34 -4.70 11.63
C LEU A 45 -10.67 -5.54 12.86
N TRP A 46 -10.00 -6.68 12.97
CA TRP A 46 -10.17 -7.64 14.05
C TRP A 46 -9.22 -7.30 15.21
N GLU A 47 -9.39 -8.01 16.32
CA GLU A 47 -8.57 -7.83 17.52
C GLU A 47 -7.10 -8.22 17.26
N ASP A 48 -6.90 -9.33 16.55
CA ASP A 48 -5.60 -9.93 16.24
C ASP A 48 -4.98 -9.40 14.93
N GLY A 49 -5.77 -8.74 14.06
CA GLY A 49 -5.22 -8.18 12.83
C GLY A 49 -6.22 -7.55 11.87
N LEU A 50 -5.74 -7.28 10.67
CA LEU A 50 -6.48 -6.77 9.53
C LEU A 50 -6.88 -7.91 8.60
N SER A 51 -8.19 -8.22 8.52
CA SER A 51 -8.75 -9.19 7.59
C SER A 51 -8.84 -8.60 6.18
N LEU A 52 -7.85 -8.90 5.34
CA LEU A 52 -7.77 -8.35 4.00
C LEU A 52 -8.33 -9.33 2.97
N ARG A 53 -9.58 -9.08 2.54
CA ARG A 53 -10.20 -9.78 1.41
C ARG A 53 -9.46 -9.45 0.12
N ARG A 54 -8.63 -10.39 -0.33
CA ARG A 54 -7.84 -10.23 -1.55
C ARG A 54 -8.72 -10.43 -2.79
N LYS A 55 -8.43 -9.67 -3.83
CA LYS A 55 -9.02 -9.85 -5.16
C LYS A 55 -8.09 -10.68 -6.05
N LYS A 56 -8.63 -11.17 -7.19
CA LYS A 56 -7.99 -11.94 -8.29
C LYS A 56 -6.60 -12.52 -7.98
N GLY A 57 -6.53 -13.85 -7.90
CA GLY A 57 -5.26 -14.60 -7.86
C GLY A 57 -4.54 -14.59 -6.51
N SER A 58 -5.21 -14.14 -5.45
CA SER A 58 -4.63 -14.04 -4.11
C SER A 58 -5.60 -14.58 -3.04
N LYS A 59 -5.07 -15.24 -2.00
CA LYS A 59 -5.88 -15.75 -0.87
C LYS A 59 -6.18 -14.62 0.12
N THR A 60 -7.38 -14.58 0.69
CA THR A 60 -7.69 -13.72 1.85
C THR A 60 -6.71 -14.04 2.99
N GLN A 61 -6.25 -13.01 3.68
CA GLN A 61 -5.25 -13.12 4.75
C GLN A 61 -5.63 -12.20 5.90
N VAL A 62 -5.32 -12.63 7.11
CA VAL A 62 -5.25 -11.73 8.28
C VAL A 62 -3.82 -11.22 8.36
N ILE A 63 -3.65 -9.90 8.33
CA ILE A 63 -2.36 -9.23 8.50
C ILE A 63 -2.28 -8.80 9.95
N GLU A 64 -1.36 -9.40 10.71
CA GLU A 64 -1.14 -9.04 12.11
C GLU A 64 -0.84 -7.55 12.28
N TRP A 65 -1.24 -7.02 13.44
CA TRP A 65 -0.98 -5.63 13.76
C TRP A 65 0.52 -5.37 13.96
N SER A 66 1.05 -4.43 13.18
CA SER A 66 2.32 -3.76 13.47
C SER A 66 2.06 -2.32 13.89
N ASP A 67 2.99 -1.70 14.62
CA ASP A 67 2.87 -0.30 15.05
C ASP A 67 2.56 0.64 13.89
N ARG A 68 3.19 0.41 12.73
CA ARG A 68 2.99 1.22 11.52
C ARG A 68 1.60 1.02 10.92
N LEU A 69 1.08 -0.21 10.94
CA LEU A 69 -0.26 -0.50 10.44
C LEU A 69 -1.33 0.06 11.40
N GLN A 70 -1.15 -0.08 12.71
CA GLN A 70 -2.03 0.51 13.72
C GLN A 70 -2.05 2.04 13.61
N ALA A 71 -0.89 2.69 13.48
CA ALA A 71 -0.81 4.13 13.30
C ALA A 71 -1.54 4.60 12.03
N ALA A 72 -1.40 3.87 10.91
CA ALA A 72 -2.12 4.20 9.68
C ALA A 72 -3.64 4.00 9.83
N THR A 73 -4.08 2.94 10.50
CA THR A 73 -5.50 2.68 10.81
C THR A 73 -6.07 3.77 11.71
N ASN A 74 -5.37 4.16 12.76
CA ASN A 74 -5.80 5.22 13.69
C ASN A 74 -5.89 6.57 12.99
N ALA A 75 -4.93 6.90 12.12
CA ALA A 75 -5.03 8.10 11.30
C ALA A 75 -6.22 8.06 10.34
N ALA A 76 -6.62 6.87 9.85
CA ALA A 76 -7.81 6.72 9.00
C ALA A 76 -9.11 6.94 9.77
N ARG A 77 -9.17 6.49 11.03
CA ARG A 77 -10.30 6.74 11.94
C ARG A 77 -10.56 8.22 12.19
N ASN A 78 -9.50 9.03 12.13
CA ASN A 78 -9.56 10.48 12.35
C ASN A 78 -9.77 11.29 11.07
N LEU A 79 -10.12 10.66 9.94
CA LEU A 79 -10.46 11.38 8.72
C LEU A 79 -11.71 12.24 8.94
N PRO A 80 -11.74 13.49 8.44
CA PRO A 80 -12.89 14.37 8.58
C PRO A 80 -14.10 13.84 7.80
N GLY A 81 -15.29 13.96 8.39
CA GLY A 81 -16.55 13.55 7.77
C GLY A 81 -17.49 12.84 8.73
N LEU A 82 -18.46 12.11 8.16
CA LEU A 82 -19.38 11.29 8.93
C LEU A 82 -18.63 10.27 9.82
N PRO A 83 -19.22 9.88 10.96
CA PRO A 83 -18.61 8.92 11.87
C PRO A 83 -18.21 7.64 11.14
N TRP A 84 -17.04 7.12 11.50
CA TRP A 84 -16.44 5.91 10.94
C TRP A 84 -17.31 4.65 11.23
N ARG A 85 -18.33 4.44 10.37
CA ARG A 85 -19.34 3.37 10.48
C ARG A 85 -19.36 2.40 9.29
N GLY A 86 -18.51 2.62 8.28
CA GLY A 86 -18.48 1.81 7.07
C GLY A 86 -17.05 1.56 6.59
N TYR A 87 -16.67 2.20 5.49
CA TYR A 87 -15.33 2.10 4.91
C TYR A 87 -14.27 2.70 5.84
N VAL A 88 -13.11 2.06 5.94
CA VAL A 88 -11.91 2.60 6.63
C VAL A 88 -11.43 3.87 5.96
N PHE A 89 -11.46 3.88 4.63
CA PHE A 89 -11.14 5.05 3.83
C PHE A 89 -12.39 5.52 3.09
N HIS A 90 -12.89 6.68 3.48
CA HIS A 90 -14.15 7.20 2.96
C HIS A 90 -14.03 8.65 2.50
N ARG A 91 -15.02 9.07 1.73
CA ARG A 91 -15.29 10.49 1.43
C ARG A 91 -15.94 11.14 2.66
N PRO A 92 -16.00 12.48 2.76
CA PRO A 92 -16.65 13.15 3.89
C PRO A 92 -18.08 12.65 4.19
N ALA A 93 -18.85 12.29 3.16
CA ALA A 93 -20.19 11.70 3.28
C ALA A 93 -20.21 10.19 3.66
N GLY A 94 -19.10 9.59 4.08
CA GLY A 94 -19.00 8.18 4.47
C GLY A 94 -18.99 7.16 3.32
N HIS A 95 -19.21 7.60 2.07
CA HIS A 95 -19.19 6.73 0.91
C HIS A 95 -17.78 6.27 0.52
N ARG A 96 -17.72 5.14 -0.18
CA ARG A 96 -16.51 4.60 -0.80
C ARG A 96 -15.84 5.64 -1.68
N ILE A 97 -14.53 5.74 -1.60
CA ILE A 97 -13.73 6.51 -2.56
C ILE A 97 -13.84 5.83 -3.93
N ASN A 98 -14.09 6.60 -5.00
CA ASN A 98 -14.11 6.01 -6.35
C ASN A 98 -12.66 5.85 -6.82
N THR A 99 -12.33 4.66 -7.30
CA THR A 99 -10.99 4.30 -7.76
C THR A 99 -10.51 5.20 -8.89
N SER A 100 -11.33 5.48 -9.91
CA SER A 100 -10.93 6.31 -11.05
C SER A 100 -10.71 7.76 -10.63
N SER A 101 -11.60 8.32 -9.81
CA SER A 101 -11.44 9.68 -9.26
C SER A 101 -10.15 9.81 -8.44
N PHE A 102 -9.85 8.81 -7.62
CA PHE A 102 -8.61 8.77 -6.83
C PHE A 102 -7.37 8.63 -7.71
N GLN A 103 -7.39 7.76 -8.72
CA GLN A 103 -6.29 7.60 -9.67
C GLN A 103 -6.00 8.90 -10.41
N SER A 104 -7.02 9.61 -10.87
CA SER A 104 -6.84 10.93 -11.51
C SER A 104 -6.24 11.96 -10.54
N ALA A 105 -6.67 11.97 -9.28
CA ALA A 105 -6.07 12.82 -8.25
C ALA A 105 -4.61 12.45 -7.97
N TRP A 106 -4.30 11.16 -7.93
CA TRP A 106 -2.94 10.65 -7.76
C TRP A 106 -2.02 11.06 -8.91
N GLN A 107 -2.48 10.96 -10.16
CA GLN A 107 -1.69 11.41 -11.33
C GLN A 107 -1.36 12.90 -11.26
N ARG A 108 -2.32 13.75 -10.85
CA ARG A 108 -2.07 15.18 -10.63
C ARG A 108 -1.06 15.41 -9.50
N LEU A 109 -1.15 14.65 -8.41
CA LEU A 109 -0.21 14.72 -7.30
C LEU A 109 1.21 14.31 -7.73
N MET A 110 1.35 13.22 -8.50
CA MET A 110 2.64 12.78 -9.05
C MET A 110 3.22 13.84 -9.99
N PHE A 111 2.40 14.43 -10.85
CA PHE A 111 2.85 15.50 -11.73
C PHE A 111 3.44 16.67 -10.93
N ARG A 112 2.74 17.15 -9.89
CA ARG A 112 3.26 18.22 -9.01
C ARG A 112 4.52 17.80 -8.25
N ALA A 113 4.57 16.55 -7.78
CA ALA A 113 5.74 16.02 -7.08
C ALA A 113 6.98 15.98 -7.99
N LEU A 114 6.83 15.58 -9.26
CA LEU A 114 7.92 15.64 -10.24
C LEU A 114 8.45 17.06 -10.43
N GLN A 115 7.55 18.04 -10.56
CA GLN A 115 7.95 19.46 -10.66
C GLN A 115 8.65 19.96 -9.39
N SER A 116 8.44 19.28 -8.25
CA SER A 116 9.06 19.61 -6.97
C SER A 116 10.31 18.76 -6.67
N GLY A 117 10.86 18.06 -7.66
CA GLY A 117 12.12 17.30 -7.54
C GLY A 117 11.97 15.81 -7.21
N LEU A 118 10.75 15.24 -7.29
CA LEU A 118 10.60 13.78 -7.28
C LEU A 118 11.30 13.20 -8.53
N GLY A 119 12.18 12.22 -8.34
CA GLY A 119 12.96 11.63 -9.44
C GLY A 119 12.10 10.92 -10.49
N GLU A 120 11.13 10.11 -10.07
CA GLU A 120 10.25 9.38 -11.00
C GLU A 120 8.84 9.16 -10.42
N ARG A 121 7.87 8.91 -11.31
CA ARG A 121 6.50 8.56 -10.89
C ARG A 121 6.46 7.14 -10.35
N PHE A 122 5.54 6.90 -9.43
CA PHE A 122 5.23 5.56 -8.97
C PHE A 122 3.72 5.36 -8.81
N SER A 123 3.30 4.10 -8.92
CA SER A 123 1.91 3.69 -8.77
C SER A 123 1.64 3.05 -7.41
N PHE A 124 0.36 2.86 -7.11
CA PHE A 124 -0.05 2.03 -5.98
C PHE A 124 0.33 0.56 -6.12
N HIS A 125 0.52 0.09 -7.36
CA HIS A 125 1.05 -1.25 -7.60
C HIS A 125 2.53 -1.34 -7.21
N ASP A 126 3.31 -0.29 -7.46
CA ASP A 126 4.72 -0.22 -7.04
C ASP A 126 4.86 -0.15 -5.52
N LEU A 127 3.96 0.56 -4.83
CA LEU A 127 3.91 0.57 -3.37
C LEU A 127 3.62 -0.81 -2.79
N LYS A 128 2.67 -1.54 -3.36
CA LYS A 128 2.41 -2.94 -2.98
C LYS A 128 3.67 -3.78 -3.20
N ALA A 129 4.27 -3.70 -4.38
CA ALA A 129 5.47 -4.45 -4.72
C ALA A 129 6.62 -4.15 -3.77
N LYS A 130 6.82 -2.87 -3.42
CA LYS A 130 7.83 -2.45 -2.45
C LYS A 130 7.54 -2.96 -1.04
N GLY A 131 6.28 -2.97 -0.63
CA GLY A 131 5.88 -3.55 0.67
C GLY A 131 6.15 -5.05 0.73
N VAL A 132 5.94 -5.78 -0.37
CA VAL A 132 6.28 -7.21 -0.47
C VAL A 132 7.79 -7.41 -0.45
N SER A 133 8.57 -6.59 -1.18
CA SER A 133 10.03 -6.72 -1.22
C SER A 133 10.72 -6.36 0.09
N ASP A 134 10.12 -5.47 0.88
CA ASP A 134 10.66 -5.03 2.17
C ASP A 134 10.21 -5.92 3.34
N PHE A 135 9.36 -6.90 3.08
CA PHE A 135 8.93 -7.84 4.10
C PHE A 135 10.05 -8.83 4.39
N ASP A 136 10.50 -8.85 5.65
CA ASP A 136 11.50 -9.79 6.13
C ASP A 136 10.83 -11.15 6.40
N GLY A 137 10.84 -12.02 5.39
CA GLY A 137 10.19 -13.33 5.42
C GLY A 137 9.81 -13.86 4.03
N ASP A 138 8.96 -14.89 4.00
CA ASP A 138 8.54 -15.49 2.73
C ASP A 138 7.69 -14.50 1.90
N MET A 139 8.25 -14.06 0.76
CA MET A 139 7.62 -13.15 -0.18
C MET A 139 6.30 -13.71 -0.74
N ARG A 140 6.13 -15.04 -0.80
CA ARG A 140 4.88 -15.69 -1.22
C ARG A 140 3.77 -15.44 -0.20
N LEU A 141 4.05 -15.66 1.08
CA LEU A 141 3.12 -15.33 2.17
C LEU A 141 2.85 -13.82 2.19
N ALA A 142 3.88 -12.99 1.97
CA ALA A 142 3.75 -11.54 1.98
C ALA A 142 2.88 -10.97 0.84
N SER A 143 2.96 -11.58 -0.34
CA SER A 143 2.24 -11.16 -1.54
C SER A 143 0.82 -11.72 -1.64
N GLY A 144 0.54 -12.80 -0.89
CA GLY A 144 -0.74 -13.51 -0.89
C GLY A 144 -1.03 -14.28 -2.17
N LEU A 145 -0.01 -14.58 -2.99
CA LEU A 145 -0.16 -15.20 -4.31
C LEU A 145 -0.45 -16.70 -4.25
N LEU A 146 -1.24 -17.18 -5.22
CA LEU A 146 -1.55 -18.61 -5.40
C LEU A 146 -0.43 -19.41 -6.09
N SER A 147 0.32 -18.80 -7.03
CA SER A 147 1.29 -19.46 -7.91
C SER A 147 2.70 -18.87 -7.81
N GLU A 148 3.73 -19.73 -7.92
CA GLU A 148 5.16 -19.38 -7.88
C GLU A 148 5.59 -18.43 -9.01
N GLN A 149 4.99 -18.58 -10.19
CA GLN A 149 5.30 -17.72 -11.34
C GLN A 149 5.01 -16.23 -11.07
N MET A 150 4.08 -15.92 -10.16
CA MET A 150 3.76 -14.53 -9.80
C MET A 150 4.72 -13.94 -8.76
N VAL A 151 5.51 -14.77 -8.05
CA VAL A 151 6.50 -14.31 -7.06
C VAL A 151 7.68 -13.62 -7.75
N HIS A 152 8.11 -14.13 -8.92
CA HIS A 152 9.19 -13.57 -9.73
C HIS A 152 8.96 -12.10 -10.17
N VAL A 153 7.71 -11.60 -10.17
CA VAL A 153 7.40 -10.19 -10.47
C VAL A 153 7.81 -9.24 -9.33
N TYR A 154 7.97 -9.76 -8.11
CA TYR A 154 8.34 -9.00 -6.91
C TYR A 154 9.81 -9.12 -6.55
N ASP A 155 10.50 -10.15 -7.05
CA ASP A 155 11.95 -10.30 -6.92
C ASP A 155 12.66 -9.34 -7.89
N ARG A 156 12.74 -8.07 -7.49
CA ARG A 156 13.38 -7.00 -8.29
C ARG A 156 14.82 -6.75 -7.87
N LEU A 157 15.39 -7.59 -7.01
CA LEU A 157 16.79 -7.51 -6.62
C LEU A 157 17.60 -8.51 -7.47
N PRO A 158 18.71 -8.09 -8.10
CA PRO A 158 19.63 -9.04 -8.70
C PRO A 158 20.13 -9.99 -7.62
N GLY A 159 19.88 -11.30 -7.79
CA GLY A 159 20.46 -12.32 -6.93
C GLY A 159 21.98 -12.21 -6.96
N LYS A 160 22.60 -11.98 -5.80
CA LYS A 160 24.06 -12.07 -5.67
C LYS A 160 24.43 -13.55 -5.63
N VAL A 161 24.85 -14.09 -6.76
CA VAL A 161 25.46 -15.41 -6.84
C VAL A 161 26.95 -15.28 -6.54
N SER A 162 27.46 -16.12 -5.64
CA SER A 162 28.90 -16.24 -5.42
C SER A 162 29.52 -16.92 -6.65
N PRO A 163 30.70 -16.49 -7.12
CA PRO A 163 31.37 -17.16 -8.22
C PRO A 163 31.66 -18.62 -7.84
N THR A 164 31.51 -19.52 -8.80
CA THR A 164 32.05 -20.89 -8.69
C THR A 164 33.57 -20.80 -8.48
N ARG A 165 34.10 -21.58 -7.54
CA ARG A 165 35.56 -21.67 -7.30
C ARG A 165 36.31 -22.06 -8.56
#